data_AF-A0A826EDM5-F1
#
_entry.id   AF-A0A826EDM5-F1
#
_cell.length_a   1.000
_cell.length_b   1.000
_cell.length_c   1.000
_cell.angle_alpha   90.00
_cell.angle_beta   90.00
_cell.angle_gamma   90.00
#
_symmetry.space_group_name_H-M   'P 1'
#
loop_
_entity.id
_entity.type
_entity.pdbx_description
1 polymer ?
#
loop_
_entity_poly.entity_id
_entity_poly.type
_entity_poly.pdbx_seq_one_letter_code
_entity_poly.pdbx_strand_id
1 'polypeptide(L)' 'MNEQEAKEIVLKWLKETSKFLTPIRLFFDLENRNSKAPRQVVEAYLAIENRKVEYELIAEFAAWGLEEVAE' A
#
# COMPACT_ATOMS: atom_id res chain seq x y z
N MET A 1 -8.95 -0.73 -14.29
CA MET A 1 -7.98 0.05 -13.51
C MET A 1 -6.60 -0.26 -14.06
N ASN A 2 -5.80 0.77 -14.35
CA ASN A 2 -4.41 0.57 -14.73
C ASN A 2 -3.52 0.44 -13.47
N GLU A 3 -2.29 -0.03 -13.62
CA GLU A 3 -1.40 -0.29 -12.47
C GLU A 3 -1.05 0.97 -11.67
N GLN A 4 -1.03 2.15 -12.28
CA GLN A 4 -0.74 3.39 -11.56
C GLN A 4 -1.93 3.91 -10.76
N GLU A 5 -3.15 3.80 -11.31
CA GLU A 5 -4.38 4.01 -10.54
C GLU A 5 -4.46 3.05 -9.35
N ALA A 6 -4.07 1.79 -9.55
CA ALA A 6 -4.03 0.79 -8.50
C ALA A 6 -3.02 1.17 -7.40
N LYS A 7 -1.81 1.59 -7.79
CA LYS A 7 -0.78 2.10 -6.88
C LYS A 7 -1.29 3.26 -6.03
N GLU A 8 -1.95 4.24 -6.64
CA GLU A 8 -2.48 5.41 -5.92
C GLU A 8 -3.53 5.02 -4.85
N ILE A 9 -4.43 4.09 -5.18
CA ILE A 9 -5.42 3.58 -4.22
C ILE A 9 -4.75 2.90 -3.03
N VAL A 10 -3.78 2.02 -3.30
CA VAL A 10 -3.08 1.29 -2.22
C VAL A 10 -2.25 2.26 -1.38
N LEU A 11 -1.50 3.17 -2.02
CA LEU A 11 -0.66 4.14 -1.33
C LEU A 11 -1.48 5.03 -0.40
N LYS A 12 -2.65 5.51 -0.85
CA LYS A 12 -3.55 6.30 -0.01
C LYS A 12 -3.99 5.53 1.23
N TRP A 13 -4.43 4.28 1.05
CA TRP A 13 -4.85 3.44 2.17
C TRP A 13 -3.71 3.14 3.15
N LEU A 14 -2.49 2.89 2.65
CA LEU A 14 -1.31 2.67 3.48
C LEU A 14 -1.01 3.89 4.37
N LYS A 15 -1.04 5.10 3.80
CA LYS A 15 -0.80 6.36 4.54
C LYS A 15 -1.87 6.64 5.60
N GLU A 16 -3.13 6.33 5.33
CA GLU A 16 -4.22 6.53 6.29
C GLU A 16 -4.17 5.52 7.45
N THR A 17 -3.80 4.27 7.15
CA THR A 17 -3.85 3.15 8.10
C THR A 17 -2.57 3.00 8.93
N SER A 18 -1.44 3.54 8.47
CA SER A 18 -0.15 3.54 9.17
C SER A 18 -0.19 4.23 10.55
N LYS A 19 -1.21 5.05 10.83
CA LYS A 19 -1.49 5.62 12.15
C LYS A 19 -1.80 4.57 13.22
N PHE A 20 -2.25 3.38 12.81
CA PHE A 20 -2.74 2.34 13.71
C PHE A 20 -1.95 1.04 13.62
N LEU A 21 -1.24 0.81 12.51
CA LEU A 21 -0.58 -0.45 12.20
C LEU A 21 0.83 -0.22 11.68
N THR A 22 1.71 -1.18 11.92
CA THR A 22 3.08 -1.16 11.39
C THR A 22 3.10 -1.46 9.89
N PRO A 23 4.08 -0.93 9.12
CA PRO A 23 4.22 -1.22 7.69
C PRO A 23 4.18 -2.71 7.34
N ILE A 24 4.89 -3.54 8.11
CA ILE A 24 4.91 -5.00 7.93
C ILE A 24 3.49 -5.59 8.01
N ARG A 25 2.68 -5.11 8.96
CA ARG A 25 1.32 -5.61 9.13
C ARG A 25 0.40 -5.19 7.99
N LEU A 26 0.57 -3.98 7.46
CA LEU A 26 -0.22 -3.48 6.34
C LEU A 26 0.01 -4.31 5.07
N PHE A 27 1.27 -4.56 4.69
CA PHE A 27 1.58 -5.39 3.52
C PHE A 27 1.11 -6.84 3.71
N PHE A 28 1.25 -7.40 4.91
CA PHE A 28 0.71 -8.72 5.21
C PHE A 28 -0.82 -8.77 5.01
N ASP A 29 -1.55 -7.73 5.43
CA ASP A 29 -2.99 -7.70 5.22
C ASP A 29 -3.33 -7.57 3.72
N LEU A 30 -2.54 -6.88 2.89
CA LEU A 30 -2.77 -6.80 1.44
C LEU A 30 -2.56 -8.14 0.70
N GLU A 31 -1.60 -8.95 1.13
CA GLU A 31 -1.31 -10.27 0.56
C GLU A 31 -2.28 -11.37 1.02
N ASN A 32 -3.04 -11.11 2.09
CA ASN A 32 -3.90 -12.11 2.71
C ASN A 32 -5.30 -12.15 2.06
N ARG A 33 -5.75 -13.34 1.66
CA ARG A 33 -7.12 -13.55 1.14
C ARG A 33 -8.22 -13.24 2.17
N ASN A 34 -7.91 -13.28 3.46
CA ASN A 34 -8.78 -12.88 4.56
C ASN A 34 -8.42 -11.48 5.08
N SER A 35 -7.94 -10.60 4.18
CA SER A 35 -7.56 -9.23 4.50
C SER A 35 -8.63 -8.49 5.29
N LYS A 36 -8.20 -7.67 6.25
CA LYS A 36 -9.05 -6.64 6.86
C LYS A 36 -9.08 -5.35 6.05
N ALA A 37 -8.23 -5.22 5.02
CA ALA A 37 -8.24 -4.08 4.14
C ALA A 37 -9.56 -4.04 3.33
N PRO A 38 -10.03 -2.84 2.94
CA PRO A 38 -11.18 -2.72 2.07
C PRO A 38 -10.99 -3.51 0.78
N ARG A 39 -12.06 -4.16 0.29
CA ARG A 39 -12.02 -5.01 -0.91
C ARG A 39 -11.38 -4.32 -2.12
N GLN A 40 -11.71 -3.04 -2.35
CA GLN A 40 -11.15 -2.25 -3.44
C GLN A 40 -9.62 -2.09 -3.34
N VAL A 41 -9.08 -1.99 -2.12
CA VAL A 41 -7.64 -1.86 -1.88
C VAL A 41 -6.93 -3.18 -2.16
N VAL A 42 -7.52 -4.31 -1.75
CA VAL A 42 -6.99 -5.65 -2.04
C VAL A 42 -7.01 -5.91 -3.54
N GLU A 43 -8.12 -5.62 -4.21
CA GLU A 43 -8.24 -5.75 -5.67
C GLU A 43 -7.25 -4.83 -6.40
N ALA A 44 -6.98 -3.63 -5.87
CA ALA A 44 -5.94 -2.76 -6.41
C ALA A 44 -4.54 -3.34 -6.23
N TYR A 45 -4.19 -3.83 -5.05
CA TYR A 45 -2.89 -4.44 -4.82
C TYR A 45 -2.66 -5.65 -5.73
N LEU A 46 -3.67 -6.51 -5.89
CA LEU A 46 -3.59 -7.68 -6.78
C LEU A 46 -3.56 -7.33 -8.27
N ALA A 47 -3.98 -6.13 -8.66
CA ALA A 47 -3.92 -5.64 -10.04
C ALA A 47 -2.54 -5.08 -10.42
N ILE A 48 -1.61 -4.96 -9.47
CA ILE A 48 -0.22 -4.57 -9.72
C ILE A 48 0.55 -5.85 -10.09
N GLU A 49 0.69 -6.13 -11.39
CA GLU A 49 1.40 -7.32 -11.88
C GLU A 49 2.88 -7.00 -12.16
N ASN A 50 3.19 -5.75 -12.48
CA ASN A 50 4.54 -5.27 -12.74
C ASN A 50 5.31 -4.98 -11.45
N ARG A 51 6.38 -5.76 -11.22
CA ARG A 51 7.31 -5.56 -10.09
C ARG A 51 7.87 -4.14 -9.99
N LYS A 52 8.03 -3.42 -11.10
CA LYS A 52 8.50 -2.03 -11.06
C LYS A 52 7.50 -1.15 -10.31
N VAL A 53 6.21 -1.29 -10.59
CA VAL A 53 5.15 -0.50 -9.96
C VAL A 53 5.01 -0.88 -8.48
N GLU A 54 5.17 -2.16 -8.14
CA GLU A 54 5.23 -2.63 -6.76
C GLU A 54 6.41 -2.01 -5.98
N TYR A 55 7.60 -1.96 -6.57
CA TYR A 55 8.74 -1.27 -5.95
C TYR A 55 8.53 0.23 -5.82
N GLU A 56 7.91 0.89 -6.81
CA GLU A 56 7.53 2.31 -6.72
C GLU A 56 6.57 2.55 -5.54
N LEU A 57 5.54 1.70 -5.36
CA LEU A 57 4.61 1.78 -4.24
C LEU A 57 5.34 1.73 -2.89
N ILE A 58 6.22 0.75 -2.71
CA ILE A 58 6.97 0.54 -1.47
C ILE A 58 7.90 1.74 -1.22
N ALA A 59 8.60 2.21 -2.25
CA ALA A 59 9.51 3.35 -2.14
C ALA A 59 8.77 4.64 -1.76
N GLU A 60 7.64 4.94 -2.41
CA GLU A 60 6.83 6.12 -2.11
C GLU A 60 6.23 6.08 -0.69
N PHE A 61 5.79 4.90 -0.24
CA PHE A 61 5.29 4.74 1.13
C PHE A 61 6.40 4.92 2.17
N ALA A 62 7.58 4.35 1.93
CA ALA A 62 8.73 4.49 2.81
C ALA A 62 9.24 5.93 2.88
N ALA A 63 9.33 6.62 1.74
CA ALA A 63 9.74 8.03 1.68
C ALA A 63 8.81 8.92 2.53
N TRP A 64 7.49 8.78 2.33
CA TRP A 64 6.50 9.50 3.13
C TRP A 64 6.62 9.19 4.63
N GLY A 65 6.76 7.91 5.00
CA GLY A 65 6.86 7.53 6.42
C GLY A 65 8.13 8.05 7.11
N LEU A 66 9.24 8.19 6.37
CA LEU A 66 10.47 8.79 6.88
C LEU A 66 10.36 10.31 7.05
N GLU A 67 9.60 10.99 6.20
CA GLU A 67 9.29 12.43 6.36
C GLU A 67 8.42 12.69 7.59
N GLU A 68 7.36 11.91 7.82
CA GLU A 68 6.47 12.07 8.98
C GLU A 68 7.16 11.84 10.33
N VAL A 69 8.20 11.01 10.39
CA VAL A 69 8.96 10.74 11.63
C VAL A 69 10.04 11.80 11.88
N ALA A 70 10.39 12.59 10.87
CA ALA A 70 11.39 13.65 10.99
C ALA A 70 10.82 14.95 11.61
N GLU A 71 9.50 15.07 11.73
CA GLU A 71 8.79 16.13 12.48
C GLU A 71 8.55 15.77 13.95
#